data_AF-A0A699WD54-F1
#
_entry.id   AF-A0A699WD54-F1
#
_cell.length_a   1.000
_cell.length_b   1.000
_cell.length_c   1.000
_cell.angle_alpha   90.00
_cell.angle_beta   90.00
_cell.angle_gamma   90.00
#
_symmetry.space_group_name_H-M   'P 1'
#
loop_
_entity.id
_entity.type
_entity.pdbx_description
1 polymer ?
#
loop_
_entity_poly.entity_id
_entity_poly.type
_entity_poly.pdbx_seq_one_letter_code
_entity_poly.pdbx_strand_id
1 'polypeptide(L)' 'MVELKALPPHLEYAFLEGDNKLPVIIVKDLSVEEKAALITVLKSHKRAIAWKLSDIKGINHEFCSYKILLEEKFTPAVQH' A
#
# COMPACT_ATOMS: atom_id res chain seq x y z
N MET A 1 -16.03 -4.21 5.72
CA MET A 1 -14.81 -4.57 6.49
C MET A 1 -13.68 -4.68 5.49
N VAL A 2 -12.56 -4.00 5.72
CA VAL A 2 -11.37 -4.16 4.87
C VAL A 2 -10.59 -5.36 5.40
N GLU A 3 -10.35 -6.38 4.58
CA GLU A 3 -9.46 -7.49 4.92
C GLU A 3 -8.01 -7.00 4.82
N LEU A 4 -7.37 -6.79 5.97
CA LEU A 4 -5.96 -6.38 6.06
C LEU A 4 -5.09 -7.60 6.38
N LYS A 5 -3.88 -7.62 5.81
CA LYS A 5 -2.91 -8.68 6.07
C LYS A 5 -2.22 -8.44 7.41
N ALA A 6 -1.70 -9.51 8.01
CA ALA A 6 -0.81 -9.37 9.15
C ALA A 6 0.48 -8.63 8.74
N LEU A 7 0.92 -7.68 9.56
CA LEU A 7 2.14 -6.91 9.32
C LEU A 7 3.27 -7.36 10.26
N PRO A 8 4.53 -7.20 9.84
CA PRO A 8 5.68 -7.25 10.74
C PRO A 8 5.54 -6.27 11.92
N PRO A 9 6.17 -6.54 13.07
CA PRO A 9 5.95 -5.79 14.31
C PRO A 9 6.37 -4.32 14.27
N HIS A 10 7.26 -3.95 13.35
CA HIS A 10 7.74 -2.57 13.16
C HIS A 10 6.85 -1.74 12.23
N LEU A 11 5.78 -2.34 11.67
CA LEU A 11 4.84 -1.68 10.77
C LEU A 11 3.44 -1.65 11.37
N GLU A 12 2.68 -0.63 11.02
CA GLU A 12 1.27 -0.51 11.39
C GLU A 12 0.44 0.09 10.25
N TYR A 13 -0.87 -0.11 10.32
CA TYR A 13 -1.80 0.51 9.40
C TYR A 13 -2.24 1.88 9.92
N ALA A 14 -2.25 2.85 9.03
CA ALA A 14 -2.93 4.12 9.22
C ALA A 14 -3.93 4.35 8.08
N PHE A 15 -4.94 5.17 8.32
CA PHE A 15 -6.04 5.36 7.37
C PHE A 15 -6.11 6.82 6.94
N LEU A 16 -6.16 7.03 5.62
CA LEU A 16 -6.24 8.38 5.05
C LEU A 16 -7.69 8.91 5.01
N GLU A 17 -8.69 8.05 5.26
CA GLU A 17 -10.12 8.39 5.30
C GLU A 17 -10.84 7.76 6.49
N GLY A 18 -12.02 8.32 6.82
CA GLY A 18 -12.95 7.70 7.74
C GLY A 18 -13.45 6.35 7.22
N ASP A 19 -14.00 5.52 8.12
CA ASP A 19 -14.52 4.17 7.85
C ASP A 19 -13.46 3.13 7.42
N ASN A 20 -12.22 3.25 7.89
CA ASN A 20 -11.11 2.32 7.57
C ASN A 20 -10.83 2.20 6.06
N LYS A 21 -11.10 3.25 5.29
CA LYS A 21 -10.81 3.31 3.84
C LYS A 21 -9.39 3.81 3.60
N LEU A 22 -8.81 3.40 2.47
CA LEU A 22 -7.46 3.77 2.04
C LEU A 22 -6.39 3.51 3.13
N PRO A 23 -6.17 2.22 3.48
CA PRO A 23 -5.10 1.86 4.40
C PRO A 23 -3.73 2.19 3.77
N VAL A 24 -2.86 2.80 4.55
CA VAL A 24 -1.44 2.97 4.27
C VAL A 24 -0.64 2.24 5.34
N ILE A 25 0.51 1.69 4.97
CA ILE A 25 1.43 1.03 5.91
C ILE A 25 2.50 2.04 6.29
N ILE A 26 2.70 2.25 7.58
CA ILE A 26 3.70 3.17 8.13
C ILE A 26 4.57 2.47 9.17
N VAL A 27 5.71 3.07 9.52
CA VAL A 27 6.57 2.59 10.59
C VAL A 27 5.90 2.89 11.94
N LYS A 28 5.85 1.88 12.81
CA LYS A 28 5.22 1.97 14.13
C LYS A 28 5.96 2.92 15.08
N ASP A 29 7.27 3.00 14.95
CA ASP A 29 8.17 3.72 15.87
C ASP A 29 8.26 5.23 15.60
N LEU A 30 7.44 5.76 14.70
CA LEU A 30 7.31 7.21 14.48
C LEU A 30 6.70 7.90 15.71
N SER A 31 7.15 9.13 16.00
CA SER A 31 6.51 9.96 17.03
C SER A 31 5.06 10.28 16.65
N VAL A 32 4.24 10.67 17.63
CA VAL A 32 2.84 11.04 17.38
C VAL A 32 2.76 12.23 16.42
N GLU A 33 3.66 13.19 16.56
CA GLU A 33 3.77 14.39 15.72
C GLU A 33 4.21 14.03 14.30
N GLU A 34 5.20 13.15 14.15
CA GLU A 34 5.67 12.66 12.85
C GLU A 34 4.56 11.90 12.12
N LYS A 35 3.82 11.02 12.82
CA LYS A 35 2.67 10.31 12.26
C LYS A 35 1.60 11.30 11.81
N ALA A 36 1.24 12.28 12.63
CA ALA A 36 0.23 13.28 12.28
C ALA A 36 0.64 14.11 11.04
N ALA A 37 1.90 14.55 10.99
CA ALA A 37 2.45 15.29 9.86
C ALA A 37 2.45 14.45 8.58
N LEU A 38 2.92 13.20 8.66
CA LEU A 38 2.93 12.26 7.55
C LEU A 38 1.51 12.02 7.02
N ILE A 39 0.55 11.71 7.89
CA ILE A 39 -0.84 11.46 7.48
C ILE A 39 -1.46 12.71 6.86
N THR A 40 -1.12 13.91 7.33
CA THR A 40 -1.59 15.16 6.74
C THR A 40 -1.07 15.34 5.31
N VAL A 41 0.23 15.09 5.08
CA VAL A 41 0.84 15.15 3.74
C VAL A 41 0.24 14.09 2.81
N LEU A 42 0.07 12.87 3.30
CA LEU A 42 -0.53 11.79 2.50
C LEU A 42 -2.01 12.09 2.16
N LYS A 43 -2.76 12.71 3.08
CA LYS A 43 -4.15 13.16 2.84
C LYS A 43 -4.24 14.25 1.76
N SER A 44 -3.29 15.18 1.69
CA SER A 44 -3.29 16.21 0.64
C SER A 44 -2.86 15.67 -0.72
N HIS A 45 -2.05 14.60 -0.75
CA HIS A 45 -1.54 13.99 -1.98
C HIS A 45 -2.23 12.66 -2.34
N LYS A 46 -3.43 12.39 -1.82
CA LYS A 46 -4.19 11.16 -2.10
C LYS A 46 -4.29 10.84 -3.58
N ARG A 47 -4.52 11.85 -4.44
CA ARG A 47 -4.63 11.65 -5.89
C ARG A 47 -3.34 11.16 -6.55
N ALA A 48 -2.17 11.41 -5.96
CA ALA A 48 -0.90 10.90 -6.44
C ALA A 48 -0.62 9.47 -5.93
N ILE A 49 -1.10 9.15 -4.73
CA ILE A 49 -0.84 7.89 -4.04
C ILE A 49 -1.87 6.81 -4.41
N ALA A 50 -3.12 7.19 -4.61
CA ALA A 50 -4.24 6.31 -4.94
C ALA A 50 -4.38 6.04 -6.44
N TRP A 51 -3.29 6.15 -7.21
CA TRP A 51 -3.29 5.82 -8.63
C TRP A 51 -3.74 4.38 -8.79
N LYS A 52 -4.92 4.20 -9.38
CA LYS A 52 -5.36 2.90 -9.85
C LYS A 52 -4.72 2.66 -11.20
N LEU A 53 -4.62 1.39 -11.58
CA LEU A 53 -4.13 1.02 -12.91
C LEU A 53 -4.92 1.72 -14.03
N SER A 54 -6.21 1.98 -13.79
CA SER A 54 -7.11 2.72 -14.68
C SER A 54 -6.74 4.19 -14.90
N ASP A 55 -5.98 4.80 -13.98
CA ASP A 55 -5.56 6.19 -14.07
C ASP A 55 -4.34 6.37 -15.01
N ILE A 56 -3.66 5.26 -15.38
CA ILE A 56 -2.50 5.28 -16.27
C ILE A 56 -2.96 5.24 -17.73
N LYS A 57 -3.00 6.42 -18.37
CA LYS A 57 -3.42 6.57 -19.75
C LYS A 57 -2.48 5.81 -20.70
N GLY A 58 -3.02 4.84 -21.44
CA GLY A 58 -2.27 4.02 -22.41
C GLY A 58 -1.94 2.61 -21.92
N ILE A 59 -2.19 2.28 -20.65
CA ILE A 59 -2.17 0.90 -20.17
C ILE A 59 -3.57 0.30 -20.37
N ASN A 60 -3.70 -0.70 -21.25
CA ASN A 60 -4.90 -1.52 -21.32
C ASN A 60 -4.88 -2.50 -20.14
N HIS A 61 -5.96 -2.54 -19.35
CA HIS A 61 -6.14 -3.48 -18.23
C HIS A 61 -6.00 -4.95 -18.67
N GLU A 62 -6.36 -5.27 -19.92
CA GLU A 62 -6.17 -6.61 -20.51
C GLU A 62 -4.69 -6.94 -20.74
N PHE A 63 -3.85 -5.94 -21.06
CA PHE A 63 -2.41 -6.13 -21.27
C PHE A 63 -1.61 -6.25 -19.96
N CYS A 64 -2.10 -5.66 -18.86
CA CYS A 64 -1.51 -5.83 -17.52
C CYS A 64 -1.95 -7.11 -16.81
N SER A 65 -2.70 -7.98 -17.49
CA SER A 65 -3.04 -9.32 -17.00
C SER A 65 -1.88 -10.33 -17.20
N TYR A 66 -0.63 -9.86 -17.26
CA TYR A 66 0.51 -10.73 -16.96
C TYR A 66 0.52 -11.00 -15.45
N LYS A 67 -0.31 -11.97 -15.10
CA LYS A 67 -0.44 -12.59 -13.78
C LYS A 67 0.94 -13.14 -13.38
N ILE A 68 1.68 -12.43 -12.53
CA ILE A 68 2.77 -13.07 -11.78
C ILE A 68 2.06 -14.00 -10.79
N LEU A 69 1.84 -15.24 -11.23
CA LEU A 69 1.49 -16.34 -10.35
C LEU A 69 2.73 -16.60 -9.50
N LEU A 70 2.77 -16.00 -8.31
CA LEU A 70 3.61 -16.57 -7.26
C LEU A 70 2.91 -17.87 -6.86
N GLU A 71 3.30 -19.00 -7.46
CA GLU A 71 2.92 -20.29 -6.91
C GLU A 71 3.32 -20.28 -5.43
N GLU A 72 2.42 -20.67 -4.52
CA GLU A 72 2.60 -20.67 -3.06
C GLU A 72 3.84 -21.45 -2.55
N LYS A 73 4.59 -22.08 -3.46
CA LYS A 73 5.77 -22.91 -3.18
C LYS A 73 7.10 -22.25 -3.54
N PHE A 74 7.14 -21.06 -4.12
CA PHE A 74 8.42 -20.45 -4.51
C PHE A 74 8.97 -19.55 -3.40
N THR A 75 9.95 -20.07 -2.66
CA THR A 75 10.81 -19.26 -1.78
C THR A 75 11.79 -18.46 -2.63
N PRO A 76 11.89 -17.13 -2.48
CA PRO A 76 12.87 -16.35 -3.21
C PRO A 76 14.28 -16.75 -2.73
N ALA A 77 15.07 -17.31 -3.64
CA ALA A 77 16.47 -17.62 -3.41
C ALA A 77 17.33 -16.45 -3.88
N VAL A 78 18.18 -15.93 -3.00
CA VAL A 78 19.26 -15.01 -3.37
C VAL A 78 20.43 -15.88 -3.84
N GLN A 79 20.83 -15.73 -5.10
CA GLN A 79 22.05 -16.35 -5.60
C GLN A 79 23.26 -15.50 -5.19
N HIS A 80 24.27 -16.14 -4.61
CA HIS A 80 25.53 -15.53 -4.17
C HIS A 80 26.65 -15.80 -5.17
#